data_AF-A0A3N5TYK7-F1
#
_entry.id   AF-A0A3N5TYK7-F1
#
_cell.length_a   1.000
_cell.length_b   1.000
_cell.length_c   1.000
_cell.angle_alpha   90.00
_cell.angle_beta   90.00
_cell.angle_gamma   90.00
#
_symmetry.space_group_name_H-M   'P 1'
#
loop_
_entity.id
_entity.type
_entity.pdbx_description
1 polymer ?
#
loop_
_entity_poly.entity_id
_entity_poly.type
_entity_poly.pdbx_seq_one_letter_code
_entity_poly.pdbx_strand_id
1 'polypeptide(L)'
;VIGLKNISGLDSITEEESLIRLGPMVTHRAVAQSIPLNRYASFLSDACRDLGTYHVRFMGTVAGNICNASPSADSLPSLLVLEAHLRILGPEGEKRLPIDQFFAGPFQTALRSGEILTSIEIPKPPPSQRGVYLKIPKVTEKDETLVGIAMSMLQASTGAIEEIRIGLGSVAPTPIRARETETFLRGKDAADPASVKEAKRLLLEEISPRSRPEYRRRMVEHLFDQGMRILREEKSNGERCKV
;
A
#
# COMPACT_ATOMS: atom_id res chain seq x y z
N VAL A 1 -19.21 -23.05 4.09
CA VAL A 1 -18.32 -22.14 3.33
C VAL A 1 -19.09 -21.64 2.12
N ILE A 2 -19.11 -20.33 1.88
CA ILE A 2 -19.76 -19.71 0.71
C ILE A 2 -18.66 -19.30 -0.28
N GLY A 3 -18.75 -19.76 -1.53
CA GLY A 3 -17.77 -19.45 -2.57
C GLY A 3 -18.27 -18.38 -3.53
N LEU A 4 -17.44 -17.39 -3.83
CA LEU A 4 -17.76 -16.28 -4.74
C LEU A 4 -17.26 -16.49 -6.18
N LYS A 5 -16.43 -17.51 -6.40
CA LYS A 5 -15.69 -17.74 -7.67
C LYS A 5 -16.57 -17.88 -8.91
N ASN A 6 -17.80 -18.35 -8.75
CA ASN A 6 -18.70 -18.62 -9.86
C ASN A 6 -19.68 -17.48 -10.14
N ILE A 7 -19.56 -16.34 -9.44
CA ILE A 7 -20.39 -15.16 -9.67
C ILE A 7 -19.68 -14.30 -10.72
N SER A 8 -20.30 -14.16 -11.89
CA SER A 8 -19.75 -13.39 -13.02
C SER A 8 -19.58 -11.91 -12.69
N GLY A 9 -18.51 -11.30 -13.23
CA GLY A 9 -18.27 -9.86 -13.16
C GLY A 9 -17.54 -9.37 -11.90
N LEU A 10 -17.30 -10.25 -10.91
CA LEU A 10 -16.60 -9.91 -9.67
C LEU A 10 -15.08 -9.77 -9.81
N ASP A 11 -14.49 -10.17 -10.94
CA ASP A 11 -13.05 -10.18 -11.23
C ASP A 11 -12.61 -9.02 -12.14
N SER A 12 -13.48 -8.01 -12.31
CA SER A 12 -13.24 -6.87 -13.18
C SER A 12 -12.34 -5.79 -12.55
N ILE A 13 -11.51 -5.17 -13.39
CA ILE A 13 -10.79 -3.93 -13.09
C ILE A 13 -11.31 -2.86 -14.04
N THR A 14 -11.91 -1.80 -13.51
CA THR A 14 -12.53 -0.74 -14.31
C THR A 14 -11.83 0.58 -14.03
N GLU A 15 -11.36 1.26 -15.08
CA GLU A 15 -10.89 2.64 -15.01
C GLU A 15 -12.09 3.56 -15.22
N GLU A 16 -12.45 4.32 -14.19
CA GLU A 16 -13.47 5.38 -14.23
C GLU A 16 -12.79 6.75 -14.35
N GLU A 17 -13.52 7.86 -14.40
CA GLU A 17 -12.91 9.20 -14.57
C GLU A 17 -11.93 9.53 -13.44
N SER A 18 -12.36 9.38 -12.19
CA SER A 18 -11.63 9.80 -10.98
C SER A 18 -10.99 8.67 -10.18
N LEU A 19 -11.30 7.40 -10.48
CA LEU A 19 -10.82 6.24 -9.72
C LEU A 19 -10.63 4.99 -10.59
N ILE A 20 -9.96 4.00 -10.02
CA ILE A 20 -9.87 2.63 -10.54
C ILE A 20 -10.62 1.72 -9.56
N ARG A 21 -11.60 0.98 -10.06
CA ARG A 21 -12.40 0.04 -9.26
C ARG A 21 -11.90 -1.38 -9.48
N LEU A 22 -11.68 -2.11 -8.38
CA LEU A 22 -11.38 -3.55 -8.39
C LEU A 22 -12.56 -4.31 -7.80
N GLY A 23 -13.04 -5.31 -8.53
CA GLY A 23 -13.98 -6.28 -7.99
C GLY A 23 -13.34 -7.20 -6.92
N PRO A 24 -14.15 -7.91 -6.12
CA PRO A 24 -13.66 -8.66 -4.96
C PRO A 24 -12.94 -9.96 -5.35
N MET A 25 -13.12 -10.41 -6.59
CA MET A 25 -12.42 -11.57 -7.16
C MET A 25 -11.17 -11.19 -7.96
N VAL A 26 -10.81 -9.90 -8.01
CA VAL A 26 -9.56 -9.46 -8.67
C VAL A 26 -8.35 -10.04 -7.92
N THR A 27 -7.53 -10.78 -8.66
CA THR A 27 -6.34 -11.45 -8.14
C THR A 27 -5.14 -10.51 -8.04
N HIS A 28 -4.17 -10.83 -7.19
CA HIS A 28 -2.89 -10.10 -7.16
C HIS A 28 -2.19 -10.12 -8.53
N ARG A 29 -2.29 -11.23 -9.27
CA ARG A 29 -1.76 -11.30 -10.65
C ARG A 29 -2.47 -10.33 -11.58
N ALA A 30 -3.79 -10.23 -11.53
CA ALA A 30 -4.55 -9.29 -12.36
C ALA A 30 -4.15 -7.84 -12.06
N VAL A 31 -3.97 -7.49 -10.79
CA VAL A 31 -3.44 -6.16 -10.41
C VAL A 31 -2.04 -5.92 -10.97
N ALA A 32 -1.11 -6.87 -10.79
CA ALA A 32 0.26 -6.72 -11.29
C ALA A 32 0.33 -6.53 -12.82
N GLN A 33 -0.65 -7.04 -13.57
CA GLN A 33 -0.73 -6.96 -15.03
C GLN A 33 -1.65 -5.83 -15.53
N SER A 34 -2.33 -5.10 -14.64
CA SER A 34 -3.32 -4.10 -15.00
C SER A 34 -2.67 -2.85 -15.59
N ILE A 35 -3.08 -2.46 -16.80
CA ILE A 35 -2.63 -1.23 -17.47
C ILE A 35 -2.93 0.02 -16.63
N PRO A 36 -4.18 0.27 -16.17
CA PRO A 36 -4.46 1.47 -15.38
C PRO A 36 -3.69 1.49 -14.06
N LEU A 37 -3.56 0.36 -13.35
CA LEU A 37 -2.79 0.34 -12.10
C LEU A 37 -1.29 0.56 -12.35
N ASN A 38 -0.72 -0.02 -13.42
CA ASN A 38 0.67 0.28 -13.77
C ASN A 38 0.90 1.74 -14.17
N ARG A 39 -0.13 2.43 -14.69
CA ARG A 39 -0.05 3.86 -15.05
C ARG A 39 -0.13 4.77 -13.82
N TYR A 40 -1.09 4.53 -12.93
CA TYR A 40 -1.42 5.47 -11.85
C TYR A 40 -0.90 5.03 -10.47
N ALA A 41 -0.65 3.74 -10.28
CA ALA A 41 -0.38 3.13 -8.98
C ALA A 41 0.62 1.97 -9.11
N SER A 42 1.70 2.15 -9.87
CA SER A 42 2.68 1.09 -10.19
C SER A 42 3.20 0.36 -8.95
N PHE A 43 3.42 1.08 -7.86
CA PHE A 43 3.85 0.53 -6.58
C PHE A 43 2.84 -0.45 -5.93
N LEU A 44 1.54 -0.35 -6.23
CA LEU A 44 0.58 -1.40 -5.87
C LEU A 44 0.73 -2.62 -6.78
N SER A 45 0.95 -2.42 -8.07
CA SER A 45 1.25 -3.51 -9.01
C SER A 45 2.52 -4.26 -8.63
N ASP A 46 3.56 -3.56 -8.18
CA ASP A 46 4.83 -4.14 -7.73
C ASP A 46 4.65 -4.92 -6.42
N ALA A 47 3.96 -4.35 -5.43
CA ALA A 47 3.59 -5.06 -4.21
C ALA A 47 2.84 -6.38 -4.51
N CYS A 48 1.87 -6.33 -5.43
CA CYS A 48 1.13 -7.51 -5.86
C CYS A 48 1.98 -8.49 -6.68
N ARG A 49 3.00 -8.03 -7.43
CA ARG A 49 3.90 -8.85 -8.24
C ARG A 49 4.86 -9.65 -7.37
N ASP A 50 5.33 -9.05 -6.29
CA ASP A 50 6.32 -9.65 -5.39
C ASP A 50 5.70 -10.49 -4.27
N LEU A 51 4.37 -10.45 -4.12
CA LEU A 51 3.65 -11.22 -3.12
C LEU A 51 3.77 -12.72 -3.39
N GLY A 52 4.31 -13.46 -2.43
CA GLY A 52 4.34 -14.93 -2.42
C GLY A 52 4.84 -15.57 -3.72
N THR A 53 4.38 -16.79 -4.00
CA THR A 53 4.68 -17.49 -5.25
C THR A 53 3.69 -17.13 -6.35
N TYR A 54 4.02 -17.48 -7.60
CA TYR A 54 3.12 -17.28 -8.74
C TYR A 54 1.72 -17.89 -8.51
N HIS A 55 1.65 -19.10 -7.94
CA HIS A 55 0.39 -19.79 -7.64
C HIS A 55 -0.45 -19.04 -6.62
N VAL A 56 0.18 -18.49 -5.58
CA VAL A 56 -0.50 -17.65 -4.58
C VAL A 56 -1.11 -16.43 -5.25
N ARG A 57 -0.38 -15.73 -6.13
CA ARG A 57 -0.92 -14.55 -6.84
C ARG A 57 -2.00 -14.85 -7.85
N PHE A 58 -1.98 -16.05 -8.44
CA PHE A 58 -2.97 -16.50 -9.40
C PHE A 58 -4.32 -16.78 -8.72
N MET A 59 -4.30 -17.25 -7.46
CA MET A 59 -5.50 -17.65 -6.74
C MET A 59 -5.96 -16.62 -5.68
N GLY A 60 -5.03 -15.91 -5.08
CA GLY A 60 -5.28 -14.93 -4.02
C GLY A 60 -5.86 -13.65 -4.57
N THR A 61 -6.99 -13.22 -4.00
CA THR A 61 -7.66 -11.96 -4.36
C THR A 61 -7.19 -10.83 -3.45
N VAL A 62 -7.14 -9.62 -4.00
CA VAL A 62 -6.76 -8.43 -3.22
C VAL A 62 -7.78 -8.18 -2.11
N ALA A 63 -9.08 -8.33 -2.40
CA ALA A 63 -10.12 -8.22 -1.38
C ALA A 63 -9.98 -9.29 -0.30
N GLY A 64 -9.65 -10.53 -0.67
CA GLY A 64 -9.37 -11.59 0.30
C GLY A 64 -8.16 -11.27 1.17
N ASN A 65 -7.10 -10.67 0.60
CA ASN A 65 -5.92 -10.23 1.34
C ASN A 65 -6.24 -9.08 2.32
N ILE A 66 -7.09 -8.12 1.92
CA ILE A 66 -7.63 -7.07 2.78
C ILE A 66 -8.46 -7.67 3.93
N CYS A 67 -9.42 -8.55 3.61
CA CYS A 67 -10.28 -9.19 4.61
C CYS A 67 -9.52 -10.11 5.57
N ASN A 68 -8.42 -10.71 5.12
CA ASN A 68 -7.53 -11.49 5.99
C ASN A 68 -6.78 -10.60 7.00
N ALA A 69 -6.59 -9.30 6.70
CA ALA A 69 -6.00 -8.32 7.61
C ALA A 69 -4.68 -8.77 8.28
N SER A 70 -3.84 -9.49 7.53
CA SER A 70 -2.52 -9.85 8.04
C SER A 70 -1.64 -8.61 8.14
N PRO A 71 -0.93 -8.40 9.25
CA PRO A 71 0.04 -7.30 9.36
C PRO A 71 1.15 -7.37 8.29
N SER A 72 1.44 -8.56 7.74
CA SER A 72 2.48 -8.79 6.74
C SER A 72 1.98 -8.74 5.29
N ALA A 73 0.74 -8.30 5.06
CA ALA A 73 0.15 -8.26 3.73
C ALA A 73 0.76 -7.15 2.86
N ASP A 74 1.37 -7.54 1.73
CA ASP A 74 2.17 -6.65 0.88
C ASP A 74 1.38 -5.50 0.24
N SER A 75 0.12 -5.72 -0.15
CA SER A 75 -0.65 -4.70 -0.86
C SER A 75 -1.24 -3.63 0.06
N LEU A 76 -1.32 -3.86 1.37
CA LEU A 76 -2.03 -2.94 2.28
C LEU A 76 -1.32 -1.59 2.43
N PRO A 77 0.01 -1.52 2.61
CA PRO A 77 0.72 -0.23 2.64
C PRO A 77 0.45 0.62 1.40
N SER A 78 0.48 0.02 0.21
CA SER A 78 0.20 0.73 -1.05
C SER A 78 -1.25 1.22 -1.11
N LEU A 79 -2.22 0.40 -0.69
CA LEU A 79 -3.63 0.81 -0.64
C LEU A 79 -3.89 1.92 0.39
N LEU A 80 -3.17 1.93 1.52
CA LEU A 80 -3.21 3.03 2.49
C LEU A 80 -2.69 4.33 1.87
N VAL A 81 -1.56 4.27 1.17
CA VAL A 81 -0.95 5.42 0.47
C VAL A 81 -1.88 5.97 -0.61
N LEU A 82 -2.54 5.08 -1.35
CA LEU A 82 -3.52 5.43 -2.38
C LEU A 82 -4.86 5.92 -1.83
N GLU A 83 -5.06 5.91 -0.50
CA GLU A 83 -6.34 6.29 0.13
C GLU A 83 -7.53 5.51 -0.44
N ALA A 84 -7.33 4.20 -0.60
CA ALA A 84 -8.37 3.32 -1.12
C ALA A 84 -9.62 3.35 -0.24
N HIS A 85 -10.77 3.18 -0.87
CA HIS A 85 -12.05 3.02 -0.18
C HIS A 85 -12.63 1.65 -0.48
N LEU A 86 -13.33 1.11 0.50
CA LEU A 86 -13.91 -0.22 0.45
C LEU A 86 -15.43 -0.07 0.39
N ARG A 87 -16.07 -0.68 -0.62
CA ARG A 87 -17.53 -0.86 -0.62
C ARG A 87 -17.88 -2.17 0.05
N ILE A 88 -18.76 -2.10 1.02
CA ILE A 88 -19.17 -3.24 1.82
C ILE A 88 -20.68 -3.32 1.74
N LEU A 89 -21.20 -4.46 1.28
CA LEU A 89 -22.62 -4.75 1.24
C LEU A 89 -22.98 -5.64 2.43
N GLY A 90 -24.05 -5.29 3.15
CA GLY A 90 -24.61 -6.12 4.20
C GLY A 90 -26.14 -6.10 4.20
N PRO A 91 -26.78 -6.73 5.20
CA PRO A 91 -28.24 -6.78 5.31
C PRO A 91 -28.90 -5.39 5.43
N GLU A 92 -28.17 -4.41 5.98
CA GLU A 92 -28.63 -3.04 6.19
C GLU A 92 -28.34 -2.11 4.99
N GLY A 93 -27.75 -2.65 3.91
CA GLY A 93 -27.40 -1.90 2.70
C GLY A 93 -25.90 -1.81 2.44
N GLU A 94 -25.52 -0.89 1.57
CA GLU A 94 -24.12 -0.65 1.19
C GLU A 94 -23.52 0.50 2.01
N LYS A 95 -22.28 0.32 2.46
CA LYS A 95 -21.46 1.36 3.06
C LYS A 95 -20.12 1.50 2.35
N ARG A 96 -19.56 2.71 2.42
CA ARG A 96 -18.24 3.06 1.89
C ARG A 96 -17.33 3.44 3.05
N LEU A 97 -16.19 2.75 3.18
CA LEU A 97 -15.26 2.92 4.30
C LEU A 97 -13.83 3.21 3.79
N PRO A 98 -13.14 4.24 4.30
CA PRO A 98 -11.71 4.40 4.08
C PRO A 98 -10.93 3.17 4.56
N ILE A 99 -9.94 2.73 3.79
CA ILE A 99 -9.20 1.50 4.12
C ILE A 99 -8.48 1.58 5.47
N ASP A 100 -8.06 2.76 5.91
CA ASP A 100 -7.38 2.96 7.20
C ASP A 100 -8.30 2.80 8.41
N GLN A 101 -9.63 2.81 8.21
CA GLN A 101 -10.63 2.52 9.23
C GLN A 101 -11.11 1.05 9.21
N PHE A 102 -10.61 0.24 8.26
CA PHE A 102 -11.07 -1.13 8.09
C PHE A 102 -10.41 -2.13 9.04
N PHE A 103 -9.18 -1.87 9.49
CA PHE A 103 -8.41 -2.82 10.29
C PHE A 103 -8.63 -2.58 11.79
N ALA A 104 -9.24 -3.54 12.49
CA ALA A 104 -9.49 -3.46 13.93
C ALA A 104 -8.37 -4.10 14.77
N GLY A 105 -7.49 -4.87 14.14
CA GLY A 105 -6.38 -5.56 14.77
C GLY A 105 -5.75 -6.60 13.83
N PRO A 106 -4.73 -7.35 14.28
CA PRO A 106 -4.15 -8.44 13.50
C PRO A 106 -5.22 -9.48 13.17
N PHE A 107 -5.45 -9.74 11.89
CA PHE A 107 -6.49 -10.65 11.40
C PHE A 107 -7.92 -10.27 11.80
N GLN A 108 -8.15 -8.99 12.12
CA GLN A 108 -9.45 -8.47 12.53
C GLN A 108 -9.82 -7.26 11.68
N THR A 109 -11.06 -7.22 11.22
CA THR A 109 -11.59 -6.16 10.34
C THR A 109 -12.87 -5.56 10.92
N ALA A 110 -13.31 -4.45 10.34
CA ALA A 110 -14.58 -3.81 10.63
C ALA A 110 -15.80 -4.52 9.98
N LEU A 111 -15.61 -5.64 9.27
CA LEU A 111 -16.71 -6.42 8.71
C LEU A 111 -17.56 -7.05 9.81
N ARG A 112 -18.87 -6.84 9.72
CA ARG A 112 -19.88 -7.48 10.57
C ARG A 112 -20.37 -8.78 9.95
N SER A 113 -21.05 -9.59 10.74
CA SER A 113 -21.71 -10.81 10.24
C SER A 113 -22.69 -10.47 9.12
N GLY A 114 -22.60 -11.22 8.01
CA GLY A 114 -23.41 -10.98 6.82
C GLY A 114 -22.90 -9.87 5.89
N GLU A 115 -21.80 -9.19 6.22
CA GLU A 115 -21.18 -8.20 5.33
C GLU A 115 -20.16 -8.84 4.38
N ILE A 116 -20.06 -8.29 3.17
CA ILE A 116 -19.11 -8.69 2.14
C ILE A 116 -18.46 -7.45 1.52
N LEU A 117 -17.13 -7.49 1.37
CA LEU A 117 -16.39 -6.51 0.56
C LEU A 117 -16.73 -6.73 -0.92
N THR A 118 -17.39 -5.77 -1.55
CA THR A 118 -17.88 -5.85 -2.94
C THR A 118 -17.01 -5.11 -3.94
N SER A 119 -16.23 -4.12 -3.51
CA SER A 119 -15.21 -3.51 -4.38
C SER A 119 -14.18 -2.69 -3.60
N ILE A 120 -13.03 -2.49 -4.23
CA ILE A 120 -11.96 -1.60 -3.78
C ILE A 120 -11.87 -0.45 -4.78
N GLU A 121 -12.07 0.77 -4.30
CA GLU A 121 -11.98 2.00 -5.08
C GLU A 121 -10.67 2.70 -4.80
N ILE A 122 -9.84 2.89 -5.83
CA ILE A 122 -8.53 3.51 -5.75
C ILE A 122 -8.62 4.88 -6.45
N PRO A 123 -8.64 6.01 -5.73
CA PRO A 123 -8.57 7.33 -6.35
C PRO A 123 -7.37 7.43 -7.30
N LYS A 124 -7.55 8.06 -8.46
CA LYS A 124 -6.43 8.33 -9.36
C LYS A 124 -5.56 9.44 -8.78
N PRO A 125 -4.28 9.18 -8.47
CA PRO A 125 -3.37 10.24 -8.12
C PRO A 125 -3.09 11.15 -9.33
N PRO A 126 -2.63 12.39 -9.09
CA PRO A 126 -2.16 13.28 -10.15
C PRO A 126 -1.06 12.62 -11.01
N PRO A 127 -0.98 12.89 -12.32
CA PRO A 127 0.01 12.26 -13.20
C PRO A 127 1.48 12.46 -12.80
N SER A 128 1.78 13.53 -12.06
CA SER A 128 3.12 13.85 -11.55
C SER A 128 3.44 13.20 -10.20
N GLN A 129 2.46 12.57 -9.55
CA GLN A 129 2.69 11.84 -8.31
C GLN A 129 3.45 10.55 -8.60
N ARG A 130 4.57 10.39 -7.92
CA ARG A 130 5.40 9.18 -7.99
C ARG A 130 5.12 8.29 -6.80
N GLY A 131 5.41 6.99 -6.93
CA GLY A 131 5.24 6.06 -5.83
C GLY A 131 6.17 4.87 -5.93
N VAL A 132 6.49 4.28 -4.78
CA VAL A 132 7.37 3.11 -4.64
C VAL A 132 6.86 2.21 -3.53
N TYR A 133 7.00 0.90 -3.71
CA TYR A 133 6.85 -0.09 -2.65
C TYR A 133 8.16 -0.85 -2.48
N LEU A 134 8.63 -0.96 -1.25
CA LEU A 134 9.82 -1.70 -0.89
C LEU A 134 9.50 -2.65 0.26
N LYS A 135 10.14 -3.81 0.26
CA LYS A 135 9.99 -4.78 1.34
C LYS A 135 11.28 -5.49 1.69
N ILE A 136 11.33 -5.94 2.94
CA ILE A 136 12.30 -6.91 3.44
C ILE A 136 11.50 -8.14 3.87
N PRO A 137 11.69 -9.31 3.23
CA PRO A 137 11.04 -10.54 3.64
C PRO A 137 11.73 -11.16 4.86
N LYS A 138 11.07 -12.13 5.51
CA LYS A 138 11.60 -12.79 6.71
C LYS A 138 12.80 -13.72 6.44
N VAL A 139 12.73 -14.54 5.38
CA VAL A 139 13.73 -15.59 5.12
C VAL A 139 14.10 -15.62 3.64
N THR A 140 13.16 -15.88 2.75
CA THR A 140 13.35 -15.92 1.30
C THR A 140 12.60 -14.79 0.60
N GLU A 141 12.93 -14.49 -0.65
CA GLU A 141 12.25 -13.47 -1.46
C GLU A 141 10.73 -13.65 -1.59
N LYS A 142 10.22 -14.87 -1.34
CA LYS A 142 8.79 -15.21 -1.47
C LYS A 142 8.10 -15.38 -0.11
N ASP A 143 8.81 -15.17 0.99
CA ASP A 143 8.26 -15.24 2.34
C ASP A 143 7.43 -14.01 2.71
N GLU A 144 6.74 -14.13 3.84
CA GLU A 144 6.04 -13.02 4.48
C GLU A 144 6.96 -11.83 4.74
N THR A 145 6.38 -10.65 4.57
CA THR A 145 7.07 -9.38 4.76
C THR A 145 7.39 -9.13 6.24
N LEU A 146 8.68 -8.89 6.50
CA LEU A 146 9.21 -8.46 7.79
C LEU A 146 9.12 -6.94 7.96
N VAL A 147 9.40 -6.16 6.91
CA VAL A 147 9.11 -4.72 6.90
C VAL A 147 8.68 -4.36 5.49
N GLY A 148 7.53 -3.72 5.35
CA GLY A 148 7.05 -3.19 4.07
C GLY A 148 6.81 -1.70 4.20
N ILE A 149 7.23 -0.93 3.19
CA ILE A 149 6.94 0.50 3.10
C ILE A 149 6.42 0.81 1.70
N ALA A 150 5.31 1.53 1.64
CA ALA A 150 4.86 2.20 0.43
C ALA A 150 5.05 3.70 0.64
N MET A 151 5.54 4.40 -0.37
CA MET A 151 5.65 5.85 -0.34
C MET A 151 5.10 6.42 -1.64
N SER A 152 4.40 7.54 -1.57
CA SER A 152 4.12 8.36 -2.75
C SER A 152 4.50 9.80 -2.49
N MET A 153 4.95 10.50 -3.53
CA MET A 153 5.39 11.87 -3.43
C MET A 153 4.99 12.67 -4.67
N LEU A 154 4.38 13.83 -4.42
CA LEU A 154 4.18 14.91 -5.36
C LEU A 154 5.16 16.03 -5.02
N GLN A 155 5.97 16.44 -6.00
CA GLN A 155 7.02 17.42 -5.80
C GLN A 155 6.72 18.68 -6.63
N ALA A 156 6.85 19.84 -6.01
CA ALA A 156 6.75 21.13 -6.68
C ALA A 156 7.88 21.29 -7.71
N SER A 157 7.67 22.20 -8.66
CA SER A 157 8.73 22.64 -9.58
C SER A 157 9.96 23.21 -8.85
N THR A 158 9.76 23.78 -7.66
CA THR A 158 10.80 24.32 -6.77
C THR A 158 11.65 23.24 -6.08
N GLY A 159 11.25 21.96 -6.16
CA GLY A 159 11.90 20.85 -5.45
C GLY A 159 11.31 20.56 -4.07
N ALA A 160 10.41 21.40 -3.55
CA ALA A 160 9.72 21.13 -2.30
C ALA A 160 8.70 19.98 -2.43
N ILE A 161 8.49 19.24 -1.35
CA ILE A 161 7.47 18.20 -1.25
C ILE A 161 6.10 18.88 -1.10
N GLU A 162 5.23 18.78 -2.12
CA GLU A 162 3.84 19.26 -2.02
C GLU A 162 2.99 18.28 -1.22
N GLU A 163 3.18 16.99 -1.51
CA GLU A 163 2.52 15.91 -0.81
C GLU A 163 3.45 14.72 -0.70
N ILE A 164 3.46 14.10 0.48
CA ILE A 164 4.07 12.79 0.67
C ILE A 164 3.14 11.93 1.51
N ARG A 165 3.11 10.65 1.20
CA ARG A 165 2.31 9.63 1.90
C ARG A 165 3.20 8.44 2.15
N ILE A 166 3.11 7.88 3.35
CA ILE A 166 3.97 6.81 3.83
C ILE A 166 3.09 5.76 4.51
N GLY A 167 2.92 4.62 3.85
CA GLY A 167 2.22 3.45 4.37
C GLY A 167 3.23 2.42 4.85
N LEU A 168 2.97 1.79 5.99
CA LEU A 168 3.86 0.83 6.61
C LEU A 168 3.15 -0.49 6.91
N GLY A 169 3.84 -1.60 6.65
CA GLY A 169 3.39 -2.96 6.91
C GLY A 169 4.33 -3.69 7.87
N SER A 170 3.79 -4.61 8.66
CA SER A 170 4.50 -5.50 9.59
C SER A 170 5.21 -4.79 10.76
N VAL A 171 5.14 -3.46 10.87
CA VAL A 171 5.82 -2.67 11.93
C VAL A 171 4.88 -2.09 12.98
N ALA A 172 3.60 -2.48 12.94
CA ALA A 172 2.57 -2.20 13.93
C ALA A 172 1.55 -3.36 13.93
N PRO A 173 0.58 -3.42 14.87
CA PRO A 173 -0.45 -4.47 14.88
C PRO A 173 -1.31 -4.53 13.62
N THR A 174 -1.51 -3.40 12.95
CA THR A 174 -2.21 -3.24 11.66
C THR A 174 -1.30 -2.46 10.70
N PRO A 175 -1.55 -2.45 9.39
CA PRO A 175 -0.87 -1.51 8.51
C PRO A 175 -1.24 -0.07 8.91
N ILE A 176 -0.28 0.86 8.85
CA ILE A 176 -0.46 2.25 9.33
C ILE A 176 0.01 3.28 8.32
N ARG A 177 -0.45 4.52 8.48
CA ARG A 177 0.07 5.72 7.81
C ARG A 177 0.94 6.51 8.78
N ALA A 178 2.12 6.95 8.37
CA ALA A 178 3.02 7.78 9.17
C ALA A 178 2.65 9.27 9.02
N ARG A 179 1.47 9.66 9.50
CA ARG A 179 0.83 10.96 9.26
C ARG A 179 1.60 12.13 9.87
N GLU A 180 2.27 11.93 11.00
CA GLU A 180 3.07 12.99 11.62
C GLU A 180 4.32 13.27 10.78
N THR A 181 4.99 12.21 10.33
CA THR A 181 6.12 12.29 9.39
C THR A 181 5.72 12.95 8.07
N GLU A 182 4.58 12.55 7.50
CA GLU A 182 4.04 13.12 6.27
C GLU A 182 3.80 14.64 6.40
N THR A 183 3.18 15.04 7.52
CA THR A 183 2.88 16.45 7.81
C THR A 183 4.16 17.26 7.95
N PHE A 184 5.16 16.72 8.66
CA PHE A 184 6.46 17.38 8.83
C PHE A 184 7.18 17.60 7.49
N LEU A 185 7.15 16.60 6.59
CA LEU A 185 7.85 16.65 5.31
C LEU A 185 7.20 17.61 4.30
N ARG A 186 5.90 17.92 4.44
CA ARG A 186 5.22 18.86 3.54
C ARG A 186 5.89 20.23 3.55
N GLY A 187 6.17 20.75 2.36
CA GLY A 187 6.85 22.04 2.13
C GLY A 187 8.37 22.01 2.31
N LYS A 188 8.96 20.88 2.71
CA LYS A 188 10.42 20.75 2.86
C LYS A 188 11.07 20.30 1.55
N ASP A 189 12.36 20.56 1.43
CA ASP A 189 13.17 19.98 0.37
C ASP A 189 13.46 18.50 0.70
N ALA A 190 13.11 17.62 -0.24
CA ALA A 190 13.39 16.19 -0.14
C ALA A 190 14.91 15.87 -0.10
N ALA A 191 15.77 16.81 -0.50
CA ALA A 191 17.22 16.69 -0.49
C ALA A 191 17.88 17.16 0.81
N ASP A 192 17.19 17.90 1.67
CA ASP A 192 17.77 18.45 2.91
C ASP A 192 18.09 17.34 3.94
N PRO A 193 19.37 17.11 4.28
CA PRO A 193 19.76 16.08 5.23
C PRO A 193 19.18 16.28 6.64
N ALA A 194 18.97 17.53 7.07
CA ALA A 194 18.40 17.81 8.39
C ALA A 194 16.92 17.41 8.46
N SER A 195 16.17 17.75 7.41
CA SER A 195 14.78 17.32 7.24
C SER A 195 14.64 15.80 7.15
N VAL A 196 15.49 15.12 6.37
CA VAL A 196 15.45 13.64 6.27
C VAL A 196 15.77 12.97 7.61
N LYS A 197 16.74 13.50 8.36
CA LYS A 197 17.09 12.99 9.69
C LYS A 197 15.92 13.11 10.68
N GLU A 198 15.27 14.27 10.71
CA GLU A 198 14.14 14.50 11.62
C GLU A 198 12.89 13.72 11.22
N ALA A 199 12.62 13.59 9.92
CA ALA A 199 11.54 12.74 9.42
C ALA A 199 11.72 11.28 9.85
N LYS A 200 12.94 10.74 9.81
CA LYS A 200 13.22 9.39 10.32
C LYS A 200 12.95 9.27 11.83
N ARG A 201 13.31 10.28 12.62
CA ARG A 201 13.02 10.28 14.07
C ARG A 201 11.51 10.16 14.31
N LEU A 202 10.71 11.01 13.67
CA LEU A 202 9.25 10.97 13.75
C LEU A 202 8.68 9.63 13.26
N LEU A 203 9.16 9.12 12.13
CA LEU A 203 8.72 7.85 11.55
C LEU A 203 8.88 6.68 12.53
N LEU A 204 9.97 6.68 13.31
CA LEU A 204 10.23 5.64 14.30
C LEU A 204 9.37 5.76 15.57
N GLU A 205 8.83 6.94 15.86
CA GLU A 205 7.87 7.17 16.95
C GLU A 205 6.47 6.67 16.58
N GLU A 206 6.14 6.64 15.28
CA GLU A 206 4.85 6.18 14.77
C GLU A 206 4.74 4.65 14.65
N ILE A 207 5.84 3.89 14.78
CA ILE A 207 5.83 2.42 14.69
C ILE A 207 5.85 1.72 16.05
N SER A 208 5.17 0.57 16.13
CA SER A 208 5.07 -0.26 17.34
C SER A 208 5.32 -1.74 17.06
N PRO A 209 6.54 -2.11 16.59
CA PRO A 209 6.85 -3.49 16.23
C PRO A 209 6.83 -4.43 17.44
N ARG A 210 6.04 -5.50 17.38
CA ARG A 210 5.94 -6.49 18.47
C ARG A 210 7.19 -7.37 18.61
N SER A 211 7.89 -7.65 17.51
CA SER A 211 9.04 -8.57 17.49
C SER A 211 10.23 -7.97 16.79
N ARG A 212 11.43 -8.22 17.34
CA ARG A 212 12.71 -7.67 16.87
C ARG A 212 12.65 -6.14 16.65
N PRO A 213 12.20 -5.37 17.65
CA PRO A 213 11.87 -3.95 17.46
C PRO A 213 13.07 -3.12 17.00
N GLU A 214 14.28 -3.38 17.51
CA GLU A 214 15.50 -2.68 17.11
C GLU A 214 15.84 -2.94 15.65
N TYR A 215 15.73 -4.20 15.22
CA TYR A 215 15.98 -4.59 13.83
C TYR A 215 14.97 -3.94 12.89
N ARG A 216 13.67 -4.03 13.22
CA ARG A 216 12.62 -3.44 12.37
C ARG A 216 12.74 -1.92 12.28
N ARG A 217 13.09 -1.22 13.37
CA ARG A 217 13.37 0.23 13.34
C ARG A 217 14.48 0.56 12.34
N ARG A 218 15.62 -0.11 12.43
CA ARG A 218 16.73 0.09 11.48
C ARG A 218 16.33 -0.20 10.03
N MET A 219 15.51 -1.22 9.82
CA MET A 219 15.02 -1.58 8.49
C MET A 219 14.03 -0.56 7.94
N VAL A 220 13.16 0.02 8.78
CA VAL A 220 12.26 1.11 8.38
C VAL A 220 13.08 2.32 7.94
N GLU A 221 14.10 2.74 8.70
CA GLU A 221 14.99 3.83 8.29
C GLU A 221 15.66 3.56 6.95
N HIS A 222 16.19 2.34 6.78
CA HIS A 222 16.86 1.95 5.54
C HIS A 222 15.92 2.01 4.33
N LEU A 223 14.72 1.44 4.44
CA LEU A 223 13.75 1.46 3.36
C LEU A 223 13.19 2.87 3.11
N PHE A 224 13.05 3.70 4.14
CA PHE A 224 12.68 5.10 3.99
C PHE A 224 13.73 5.89 3.20
N ASP A 225 15.01 5.75 3.53
CA ASP A 225 16.11 6.40 2.80
C ASP A 225 16.14 5.94 1.32
N GLN A 226 15.95 4.64 1.08
CA GLN A 226 15.85 4.10 -0.28
C GLN A 226 14.63 4.66 -1.04
N GLY A 227 13.46 4.70 -0.41
CA GLY A 227 12.23 5.23 -1.00
C GLY A 227 12.37 6.71 -1.34
N MET A 228 12.90 7.53 -0.43
CA MET A 228 13.20 8.95 -0.69
C MET A 228 14.18 9.13 -1.86
N ARG A 229 15.19 8.27 -1.97
CA ARG A 229 16.13 8.31 -3.10
C ARG A 229 15.42 8.03 -4.43
N ILE A 230 14.67 6.92 -4.53
CA ILE A 230 13.93 6.53 -5.75
C ILE A 230 12.96 7.64 -6.16
N LEU A 231 12.18 8.14 -5.21
CA LEU A 231 11.19 9.19 -5.47
C LEU A 231 11.82 10.52 -5.91
N ARG A 232 13.11 10.77 -5.65
CA ARG A 232 13.84 11.95 -6.17
C ARG A 232 14.44 11.70 -7.56
N GLU A 233 15.00 10.51 -7.78
CA GLU A 233 15.81 10.16 -8.97
C GLU A 233 15.00 9.91 -10.25
N GLU A 234 13.73 9.51 -10.17
CA GLU A 234 12.88 9.23 -11.35
C GLU A 234 12.45 10.50 -12.14
N LYS A 235 13.36 11.46 -12.34
CA LYS A 235 13.22 12.53 -13.34
C LYS A 235 13.74 12.12 -14.73
N SER A 236 14.17 10.88 -14.94
CA SER A 236 14.72 10.46 -16.24
C SER A 236 14.45 8.98 -16.51
N ASN A 237 13.62 8.70 -17.51
CA ASN A 237 13.43 7.43 -18.21
C ASN A 237 13.35 6.15 -17.37
N GLY A 238 12.12 5.62 -17.19
CA GLY A 238 11.69 4.31 -17.69
C GLY A 238 12.51 3.03 -17.45
N GLU A 239 13.60 3.05 -16.69
CA GLU A 239 14.43 1.87 -16.42
C GLU A 239 14.44 1.56 -14.93
N ARG A 240 13.85 0.40 -14.62
CA ARG A 240 13.70 -0.15 -13.28
C ARG A 240 15.08 -0.34 -12.65
N CYS A 241 15.27 0.21 -11.45
CA CYS A 241 16.26 -0.33 -10.51
C CYS A 241 15.80 -1.73 -10.09
N LYS A 242 16.38 -2.76 -10.72
CA LYS A 242 16.38 -4.11 -10.14
C LYS A 242 17.36 -4.10 -8.96
N VAL A 243 16.84 -4.39 -7.77
CA VAL A 243 17.64 -4.80 -6.60
C VAL A 243 18.01 -6.27 -6.76
#